data_AF-A0A9N9DPQ1-F1
#
_entry.id   AF-A0A9N9DPQ1-F1
#
_cell.length_a   1.000
_cell.length_b   1.000
_cell.length_c   1.000
_cell.angle_alpha   90.00
_cell.angle_beta   90.00
_cell.angle_gamma   90.00
#
_symmetry.space_group_name_H-M   'P 1'
#
loop_
_entity.id
_entity.type
_entity.pdbx_description
1 polymer ?
#
loop_
_entity_poly.entity_id
_entity_poly.type
_entity_poly.pdbx_seq_one_letter_code
_entity_poly.pdbx_strand_id
1 'polypeptide(L)'
;MNSCYQFILKYHNLVNSRILLLNILLIIIFTILLQSFVISIDDKLSSDSGNMESFHTNPTNDNDKPFLYFDDTTAAPNSTPSNTTFIIDSCNMSCMKLWLVFIAVVVIALMLVLYLCVPTICRPKRRRKSTWLEEAKPKKSDVTTDVYQRAMEYIRTHPPNEDLPPYKEIQGKKGYSAWKFERGGHSEVTREGKWVEFFFKSTEKNIESMIQTNYPFIMNGDLGFDEMMHYFEVTVKSISSQVNTISVGLTTKPYPYFRLPGYHVYSVAYHSDDGRKFNSGDPDGGAEYALPWGKGDTIGCGYRPDDGEVFFTKNGKFLGVAFSELKHTWYPSIGADGSCELEVNFGDTEFKYKGARGFGPGNPSHIQHVQMM
;
A
#
# COMPACT_ATOMS: atom_id res chain seq x y z
N MET A 1 16.82 8.39 16.37
CA MET A 1 15.49 7.76 16.27
C MET A 1 14.28 8.68 16.52
N ASN A 2 14.40 9.88 17.10
CA ASN A 2 13.23 10.74 17.43
C ASN A 2 12.84 11.84 16.42
N SER A 3 13.62 12.11 15.35
CA SER A 3 13.34 13.24 14.45
C SER A 3 12.34 12.89 13.32
N CYS A 4 12.51 11.76 12.63
CA CYS A 4 11.57 11.34 11.56
C CYS A 4 10.19 10.98 12.08
N TYR A 5 10.07 10.39 13.28
CA TYR A 5 8.79 10.06 13.88
C TYR A 5 7.96 11.32 14.20
N GLN A 6 8.64 12.37 14.69
CA GLN A 6 7.99 13.67 14.93
C GLN A 6 7.62 14.36 13.62
N PHE A 7 8.40 14.19 12.55
CA PHE A 7 8.08 14.77 11.24
C PHE A 7 6.88 14.11 10.57
N ILE A 8 6.79 12.78 10.60
CA ILE A 8 5.67 12.02 10.01
C ILE A 8 4.38 12.26 10.80
N LEU A 9 4.44 12.30 12.14
CA LEU A 9 3.28 12.68 12.96
C LEU A 9 2.85 14.12 12.72
N LYS A 10 3.80 15.05 12.55
CA LYS A 10 3.51 16.45 12.22
C LYS A 10 2.88 16.58 10.84
N TYR A 11 3.35 15.83 9.85
CA TYR A 11 2.82 15.86 8.47
C TYR A 11 1.43 15.21 8.37
N HIS A 12 1.23 14.06 9.03
CA HIS A 12 -0.06 13.39 9.11
C HIS A 12 -1.11 14.23 9.86
N ASN A 13 -0.71 14.90 10.96
CA ASN A 13 -1.56 15.86 11.65
C ASN A 13 -1.82 17.12 10.81
N LEU A 14 -0.86 17.57 9.98
CA LEU A 14 -1.05 18.70 9.07
C LEU A 14 -2.06 18.38 7.96
N VAL A 15 -2.00 17.19 7.35
CA VAL A 15 -2.92 16.77 6.29
C VAL A 15 -4.34 16.63 6.84
N ASN A 16 -4.49 15.99 8.01
CA ASN A 16 -5.79 15.90 8.68
C ASN A 16 -6.32 17.27 9.14
N SER A 17 -5.44 18.17 9.60
CA SER A 17 -5.84 19.54 9.96
C SER A 17 -6.25 20.36 8.75
N ARG A 18 -5.60 20.19 7.59
CA ARG A 18 -5.99 20.89 6.34
C ARG A 18 -7.33 20.41 5.80
N ILE A 19 -7.60 19.11 5.86
CA ILE A 19 -8.91 18.54 5.50
C ILE A 19 -10.00 19.02 6.48
N LEU A 20 -9.69 19.05 7.77
CA LEU A 20 -10.60 19.58 8.79
C LEU A 20 -10.89 21.07 8.59
N LEU A 21 -9.86 21.87 8.30
CA LEU A 21 -10.00 23.30 8.00
C LEU A 21 -10.80 23.54 6.72
N LEU A 22 -10.61 22.71 5.68
CA LEU A 22 -11.39 22.80 4.44
C LEU A 22 -12.88 22.50 4.70
N ASN A 23 -13.16 21.49 5.52
CA ASN A 23 -14.52 21.14 5.92
C ASN A 23 -15.17 22.23 6.81
N ILE A 24 -14.43 22.81 7.75
CA ILE A 24 -14.91 23.94 8.56
C ILE A 24 -15.19 25.17 7.68
N LEU A 25 -14.30 25.46 6.71
CA LEU A 25 -14.48 26.58 5.78
C LEU A 25 -15.72 26.39 4.90
N LEU A 26 -15.95 25.17 4.40
CA LEU A 26 -17.16 24.82 3.64
C LEU A 26 -18.43 25.00 4.48
N ILE A 27 -18.42 24.59 5.75
CA ILE A 27 -19.54 24.79 6.68
C ILE A 27 -19.80 26.29 6.90
N ILE A 28 -18.75 27.08 7.13
CA ILE A 28 -18.87 28.52 7.33
C ILE A 28 -19.46 29.21 6.09
N ILE A 29 -18.93 28.90 4.90
CA ILE A 29 -19.45 29.43 3.62
C ILE A 29 -20.93 29.07 3.45
N PHE A 30 -21.30 27.82 3.74
CA PHE A 30 -22.68 27.39 3.67
C PHE A 30 -23.58 28.14 4.66
N THR A 31 -23.14 28.36 5.89
CA THR A 31 -23.90 29.13 6.89
C THR A 31 -24.06 30.60 6.51
N ILE A 32 -23.04 31.23 5.92
CA ILE A 32 -23.11 32.63 5.46
C ILE A 32 -24.09 32.75 4.28
N LEU A 33 -24.05 31.82 3.34
CA LEU A 33 -24.99 31.77 2.22
C LEU A 33 -26.44 31.57 2.72
N LEU A 34 -26.62 30.72 3.73
CA LEU A 34 -27.93 30.50 4.35
C LEU A 34 -28.45 31.77 5.05
N GLN A 35 -27.60 32.46 5.81
CA GLN A 35 -27.97 33.71 6.48
C GLN A 35 -28.30 34.83 5.48
N SER A 36 -27.50 34.97 4.41
CA SER A 36 -27.74 35.96 3.36
C SER A 36 -29.05 35.70 2.62
N PHE A 37 -29.41 34.43 2.45
CA PHE A 37 -30.67 34.03 1.83
C PHE A 37 -31.88 34.29 2.74
N VAL A 38 -31.76 34.06 4.05
CA VAL A 38 -32.82 34.38 5.02
C VAL A 38 -33.09 35.89 5.06
N ILE A 39 -32.06 36.71 5.10
CA ILE A 39 -32.19 38.18 5.07
C ILE A 39 -32.89 38.62 3.77
N SER A 40 -32.52 38.03 2.63
CA SER A 40 -33.16 38.33 1.34
C SER A 40 -34.65 37.96 1.29
N ILE A 41 -35.10 36.98 2.08
CA ILE A 41 -36.51 36.60 2.18
C ILE A 41 -37.26 37.58 3.09
N ASP A 42 -36.66 37.98 4.21
CA ASP A 42 -37.26 38.92 5.16
C ASP A 42 -37.43 40.32 4.55
N ASP A 43 -36.46 40.80 3.77
CA ASP A 43 -36.56 42.07 3.05
C ASP A 43 -37.72 42.05 2.05
N LYS A 44 -37.92 40.92 1.37
CA LYS A 44 -39.03 40.73 0.41
C LYS A 44 -40.39 40.73 1.11
N LEU A 45 -40.49 40.06 2.26
CA LEU A 45 -41.70 40.01 3.08
C LEU A 45 -42.03 41.37 3.74
N SER A 46 -41.03 42.18 4.10
CA SER A 46 -41.26 43.52 4.64
C SER A 46 -41.68 44.53 3.56
N SER A 47 -41.21 44.36 2.32
CA SER A 47 -41.60 45.22 1.20
C SER A 47 -43.06 45.04 0.77
N ASP A 48 -43.62 43.84 0.98
CA ASP A 48 -45.03 43.53 0.69
C ASP A 48 -45.99 44.01 1.80
N SER A 49 -45.52 44.17 3.05
CA SER A 49 -46.35 44.66 4.16
C SER A 49 -46.43 46.18 4.27
N GLY A 50 -45.50 46.91 3.66
CA GLY A 50 -45.47 48.39 3.66
C GLY A 50 -46.50 49.07 2.74
N ASN A 51 -47.23 48.33 1.92
CA ASN A 51 -48.19 48.89 0.95
C ASN A 51 -49.65 48.87 1.42
N MET A 52 -49.91 48.63 2.71
CA MET A 52 -51.27 48.46 3.23
C MET A 52 -51.55 49.32 4.46
N GLU A 53 -51.29 50.63 4.41
CA GLU A 53 -51.86 51.59 5.37
C GLU A 53 -51.97 53.00 4.78
N SER A 54 -53.17 53.37 4.32
CA SER A 54 -53.72 54.74 4.41
C SER A 54 -55.07 54.81 3.72
N PHE A 55 -56.18 54.79 4.47
CA PHE A 55 -57.35 55.59 4.10
C PHE A 55 -58.09 56.06 5.36
N HIS A 56 -58.15 57.39 5.47
CA HIS A 56 -58.71 58.18 6.55
C HIS A 56 -60.23 57.99 6.73
N THR A 57 -60.64 58.14 7.99
CA THR A 57 -62.01 58.28 8.51
C THR A 57 -62.69 59.60 8.13
N ASN A 58 -64.01 59.59 7.84
CA ASN A 58 -65.02 60.48 8.49
C ASN A 58 -66.49 60.22 8.03
N PRO A 59 -67.51 60.69 8.78
CA PRO A 59 -68.74 59.91 9.06
C PRO A 59 -70.08 60.57 8.63
N THR A 60 -71.17 59.86 8.96
CA THR A 60 -72.61 60.24 9.10
C THR A 60 -73.46 60.48 7.85
N ASN A 61 -74.52 59.68 7.62
CA ASN A 61 -75.92 60.00 7.97
C ASN A 61 -76.94 58.93 7.46
N ASP A 62 -77.77 58.47 8.40
CA ASP A 62 -79.23 58.27 8.38
C ASP A 62 -80.04 57.80 7.14
N ASN A 63 -80.86 56.78 7.46
CA ASN A 63 -82.28 56.54 7.11
C ASN A 63 -82.72 55.71 5.89
N ASP A 64 -83.62 54.79 6.26
CA ASP A 64 -84.78 54.21 5.56
C ASP A 64 -84.68 52.92 4.71
N LYS A 65 -85.61 52.01 5.08
CA LYS A 65 -85.97 50.70 4.50
C LYS A 65 -86.84 50.89 3.22
N PRO A 66 -87.50 49.82 2.71
CA PRO A 66 -87.01 48.71 1.89
C PRO A 66 -87.77 48.68 0.52
N PHE A 67 -87.49 47.73 -0.41
CA PHE A 67 -88.48 46.96 -1.22
C PHE A 67 -87.90 46.31 -2.51
N LEU A 68 -88.24 45.02 -2.64
CA LEU A 68 -88.56 44.13 -3.78
C LEU A 68 -88.17 44.40 -5.27
N TYR A 69 -87.80 43.25 -5.89
CA TYR A 69 -88.12 42.71 -7.24
C TYR A 69 -87.30 43.08 -8.50
N PHE A 70 -86.94 42.01 -9.24
CA PHE A 70 -86.60 41.76 -10.67
C PHE A 70 -86.62 42.98 -11.64
N ASP A 71 -85.78 43.12 -12.68
CA ASP A 71 -85.44 42.16 -13.75
C ASP A 71 -84.29 42.71 -14.65
N ASP A 72 -83.80 41.82 -15.51
CA ASP A 72 -82.89 41.83 -16.66
C ASP A 72 -82.28 43.09 -17.35
N THR A 73 -81.16 42.79 -18.03
CA THR A 73 -80.53 43.39 -19.26
C THR A 73 -79.47 44.52 -19.21
N THR A 74 -78.26 44.12 -19.66
CA THR A 74 -77.29 44.79 -20.56
C THR A 74 -76.61 46.11 -20.17
N ALA A 75 -75.30 46.05 -19.87
CA ALA A 75 -74.23 46.79 -20.56
C ALA A 75 -72.86 46.54 -19.88
N ALA A 76 -71.87 46.09 -20.64
CA ALA A 76 -70.45 46.14 -20.28
C ALA A 76 -69.89 47.57 -20.54
N PRO A 77 -68.61 47.91 -20.24
CA PRO A 77 -67.54 47.11 -19.63
C PRO A 77 -66.83 47.85 -18.47
N ASN A 78 -66.00 47.14 -17.68
CA ASN A 78 -64.64 47.59 -17.32
C ASN A 78 -63.96 46.61 -16.35
N SER A 79 -62.94 45.95 -16.88
CA SER A 79 -61.67 45.55 -16.24
C SER A 79 -61.63 45.37 -14.71
N THR A 80 -61.55 44.12 -14.27
CA THR A 80 -60.84 43.73 -13.04
C THR A 80 -59.97 42.50 -13.33
N PRO A 81 -58.67 42.48 -12.95
CA PRO A 81 -57.84 41.29 -13.07
C PRO A 81 -58.16 40.35 -11.90
N SER A 82 -58.75 39.20 -12.18
CA SER A 82 -59.07 38.18 -11.18
C SER A 82 -57.86 37.28 -10.88
N ASN A 83 -57.25 37.46 -9.71
CA ASN A 83 -56.77 36.42 -8.78
C ASN A 83 -55.91 35.24 -9.32
N THR A 84 -55.26 35.35 -10.48
CA THR A 84 -54.45 34.25 -11.03
C THR A 84 -52.99 34.27 -10.55
N THR A 85 -52.48 35.42 -10.08
CA THR A 85 -51.09 35.59 -9.65
C THR A 85 -50.82 35.16 -8.20
N PHE A 86 -51.78 35.35 -7.29
CA PHE A 86 -51.56 35.03 -5.86
C PHE A 86 -51.53 33.52 -5.54
N ILE A 87 -52.24 32.68 -6.31
CA ILE A 87 -52.25 31.22 -6.09
C ILE A 87 -50.98 30.56 -6.64
N ILE A 88 -50.37 31.12 -7.69
CA ILE A 88 -49.16 30.58 -8.31
C ILE A 88 -47.94 30.83 -7.40
N ASP A 89 -47.85 31.97 -6.71
CA ASP A 89 -46.72 32.28 -5.83
C ASP A 89 -46.74 31.49 -4.52
N SER A 90 -47.90 31.26 -3.91
CA SER A 90 -47.98 30.46 -2.67
C SER A 90 -47.71 28.96 -2.88
N CYS A 91 -48.04 28.43 -4.07
CA CYS A 91 -47.75 27.04 -4.43
C CYS A 91 -46.26 26.84 -4.75
N ASN A 92 -45.64 27.80 -5.43
CA ASN A 92 -44.20 27.77 -5.73
C ASN A 92 -43.33 27.84 -4.47
N MET A 93 -43.71 28.70 -3.51
CA MET A 93 -42.93 28.87 -2.28
C MET A 93 -42.99 27.63 -1.36
N SER A 94 -44.10 26.89 -1.39
CA SER A 94 -44.25 25.63 -0.65
C SER A 94 -43.50 24.48 -1.32
N CYS A 95 -43.57 24.39 -2.66
CA CYS A 95 -42.84 23.40 -3.44
C CYS A 95 -41.32 23.58 -3.32
N MET A 96 -40.85 24.83 -3.33
CA MET A 96 -39.43 25.16 -3.19
C MET A 96 -38.89 24.82 -1.80
N LYS A 97 -39.70 25.01 -0.73
CA LYS A 97 -39.34 24.58 0.64
C LYS A 97 -39.26 23.05 0.74
N LEU A 98 -40.19 22.31 0.15
CA LEU A 98 -40.11 20.84 0.11
C LEU A 98 -38.89 20.36 -0.68
N TRP A 99 -38.53 21.03 -1.78
CA TRP A 99 -37.37 20.71 -2.58
C TRP A 99 -36.05 20.96 -1.84
N LEU A 100 -35.96 22.05 -1.07
CA LEU A 100 -34.81 22.33 -0.22
C LEU A 100 -34.67 21.34 0.94
N VAL A 101 -35.78 20.91 1.55
CA VAL A 101 -35.79 19.85 2.57
C VAL A 101 -35.32 18.53 1.96
N PHE A 102 -35.77 18.20 0.75
CA PHE A 102 -35.33 17.00 0.04
C PHE A 102 -33.81 17.02 -0.23
N ILE A 103 -33.27 18.13 -0.71
CA ILE A 103 -31.82 18.29 -0.93
C ILE A 103 -31.06 18.16 0.38
N ALA A 104 -31.53 18.81 1.46
CA ALA A 104 -30.90 18.72 2.77
C ALA A 104 -30.86 17.27 3.27
N VAL A 105 -31.95 16.51 3.12
CA VAL A 105 -32.01 15.08 3.49
C VAL A 105 -31.05 14.24 2.66
N VAL A 106 -30.96 14.48 1.34
CA VAL A 106 -30.01 13.76 0.46
C VAL A 106 -28.57 14.07 0.82
N VAL A 107 -28.23 15.32 1.11
CA VAL A 107 -26.87 15.72 1.53
C VAL A 107 -26.52 15.10 2.87
N ILE A 108 -27.44 15.10 3.85
CA ILE A 108 -27.23 14.45 5.15
C ILE A 108 -27.05 12.94 4.98
N ALA A 109 -27.84 12.29 4.11
CA ALA A 109 -27.70 10.87 3.82
C ALA A 109 -26.35 10.54 3.17
N LEU A 110 -25.89 11.35 2.21
CA LEU A 110 -24.57 11.19 1.58
C LEU A 110 -23.42 11.41 2.57
N MET A 111 -23.55 12.41 3.46
CA MET A 111 -22.58 12.65 4.53
C MET A 111 -22.56 11.50 5.54
N LEU A 112 -23.71 10.89 5.87
CA LEU A 112 -23.78 9.71 6.73
C LEU A 112 -23.17 8.48 6.06
N VAL A 113 -23.41 8.27 4.76
CA VAL A 113 -22.77 7.18 3.99
C VAL A 113 -21.26 7.37 3.96
N LEU A 114 -20.77 8.58 3.70
CA LEU A 114 -19.33 8.88 3.77
C LEU A 114 -18.80 8.67 5.19
N TYR A 115 -19.47 9.15 6.22
CA TYR A 115 -19.06 9.00 7.62
C TYR A 115 -19.02 7.53 8.07
N LEU A 116 -19.94 6.69 7.59
CA LEU A 116 -20.02 5.26 7.93
C LEU A 116 -19.12 4.38 7.04
N CYS A 117 -18.90 4.75 5.78
CA CYS A 117 -18.09 3.99 4.82
C CYS A 117 -16.61 4.39 4.81
N VAL A 118 -16.25 5.63 5.15
CA VAL A 118 -14.83 6.05 5.24
C VAL A 118 -14.06 5.22 6.29
N PRO A 119 -14.60 4.89 7.47
CA PRO A 119 -13.93 3.99 8.41
C PRO A 119 -13.79 2.55 7.92
N THR A 120 -14.61 2.08 6.98
CA THR A 120 -14.50 0.70 6.44
C THR A 120 -13.54 0.63 5.25
N ILE A 121 -13.44 1.69 4.45
CA ILE A 121 -12.51 1.81 3.30
C ILE A 121 -11.12 2.25 3.77
N CYS A 122 -11.02 3.13 4.77
CA CYS A 122 -9.77 3.63 5.36
C CYS A 122 -9.38 2.91 6.66
N ARG A 123 -9.97 1.75 6.96
CA ARG A 123 -9.42 0.89 8.02
C ARG A 123 -8.01 0.49 7.60
N PRO A 124 -6.94 0.94 8.27
CA PRO A 124 -5.63 0.35 8.04
C PRO A 124 -5.81 -1.15 8.26
N LYS A 125 -5.39 -1.97 7.28
CA LYS A 125 -5.29 -3.43 7.46
C LYS A 125 -4.73 -3.63 8.85
N ARG A 126 -5.49 -4.33 9.71
CA ARG A 126 -5.17 -4.55 11.12
C ARG A 126 -3.70 -4.95 11.17
N ARG A 127 -2.86 -4.04 11.67
CA ARG A 127 -1.42 -4.24 11.78
C ARG A 127 -1.26 -5.45 12.69
N ARG A 128 -1.00 -6.62 12.10
CA ARG A 128 -0.65 -7.81 12.87
C ARG A 128 0.64 -7.41 13.55
N LYS A 129 0.57 -7.17 14.86
CA LYS A 129 1.74 -6.85 15.68
C LYS A 129 2.78 -7.88 15.28
N SER A 130 3.86 -7.41 14.69
CA SER A 130 4.88 -8.27 14.12
C SER A 130 5.53 -8.98 15.29
N THR A 131 5.12 -10.23 15.51
CA THR A 131 5.63 -11.13 16.52
C THR A 131 7.02 -11.61 16.07
N TRP A 132 7.96 -10.69 15.87
CA TRP A 132 9.32 -10.99 15.38
C TRP A 132 10.10 -11.91 16.33
N LEU A 133 9.63 -12.11 17.56
CA LEU A 133 10.34 -12.82 18.62
C LEU A 133 9.68 -14.14 19.03
N GLU A 134 8.48 -14.45 18.54
CA GLU A 134 7.78 -15.68 18.90
C GLU A 134 7.73 -16.58 17.68
N GLU A 135 8.74 -17.45 17.57
CA GLU A 135 8.79 -18.42 16.50
C GLU A 135 7.57 -19.32 16.50
N ALA A 136 7.03 -19.51 15.30
CA ALA A 136 6.00 -20.48 15.09
C ALA A 136 6.51 -21.91 15.34
N LYS A 137 5.73 -22.71 16.07
CA LYS A 137 6.04 -24.13 16.28
C LYS A 137 6.05 -24.86 14.93
N PRO A 138 7.08 -25.67 14.63
CA PRO A 138 7.19 -26.37 13.35
C PRO A 138 6.08 -27.41 13.17
N LYS A 139 5.69 -27.67 11.92
CA LYS A 139 4.78 -28.77 11.58
C LYS A 139 5.50 -30.11 11.77
N LYS A 140 4.74 -31.10 12.22
CA LYS A 140 5.18 -32.44 12.67
C LYS A 140 5.88 -33.29 11.58
N SER A 141 5.95 -32.83 10.34
CA SER A 141 6.47 -33.54 9.17
C SER A 141 7.81 -33.04 8.65
N ASP A 142 8.34 -31.94 9.18
CA ASP A 142 9.59 -31.40 8.68
C ASP A 142 10.78 -32.28 9.11
N VAL A 143 11.76 -32.35 8.21
CA VAL A 143 13.13 -32.85 8.41
C VAL A 143 13.49 -32.94 9.88
N THR A 144 13.82 -34.18 10.33
CA THR A 144 13.99 -34.64 11.72
C THR A 144 14.13 -33.50 12.73
N THR A 145 13.30 -33.47 13.77
CA THR A 145 13.32 -32.52 14.90
C THR A 145 14.72 -32.00 15.26
N ASP A 146 15.75 -32.84 15.17
CA ASP A 146 17.16 -32.49 15.25
C ASP A 146 17.64 -31.32 14.35
N VAL A 147 17.39 -31.30 13.02
CA VAL A 147 17.89 -30.24 12.12
C VAL A 147 17.31 -28.89 12.51
N TYR A 148 15.99 -28.85 12.76
CA TYR A 148 15.31 -27.66 13.26
C TYR A 148 15.93 -27.19 14.58
N GLN A 149 16.10 -28.08 15.56
CA GLN A 149 16.66 -27.73 16.87
C GLN A 149 18.12 -27.26 16.77
N ARG A 150 18.92 -27.85 15.87
CA ARG A 150 20.29 -27.41 15.60
C ARG A 150 20.34 -26.03 14.95
N ALA A 151 19.47 -25.76 13.97
CA ALA A 151 19.36 -24.45 13.36
C ALA A 151 18.94 -23.39 14.40
N MET A 152 18.00 -23.75 15.28
CA MET A 152 17.57 -22.92 16.40
C MET A 152 18.69 -22.56 17.35
N GLU A 153 19.43 -23.57 17.81
CA GLU A 153 20.55 -23.35 18.71
C GLU A 153 21.65 -22.54 18.03
N TYR A 154 21.90 -22.77 16.74
CA TYR A 154 22.86 -21.99 15.95
C TYR A 154 22.48 -20.51 15.94
N ILE A 155 21.23 -20.19 15.58
CA ILE A 155 20.73 -18.81 15.53
C ILE A 155 20.78 -18.15 16.91
N ARG A 156 20.40 -18.89 17.96
CA ARG A 156 20.42 -18.38 19.34
C ARG A 156 21.83 -18.02 19.81
N THR A 157 22.83 -18.81 19.39
CA THR A 157 24.23 -18.62 19.77
C THR A 157 25.01 -17.71 18.81
N HIS A 158 24.47 -17.45 17.62
CA HIS A 158 25.07 -16.64 16.57
C HIS A 158 24.03 -15.63 16.04
N PRO A 159 23.68 -14.59 16.82
CA PRO A 159 22.73 -13.58 16.37
C PRO A 159 23.25 -12.84 15.13
N PRO A 160 22.36 -12.32 14.26
CA PRO A 160 22.72 -11.53 13.10
C PRO A 160 23.66 -10.38 13.44
N ASN A 161 24.70 -10.21 12.62
CA ASN A 161 25.49 -8.99 12.63
C ASN A 161 24.87 -8.01 11.62
N GLU A 162 24.33 -6.92 12.17
CA GLU A 162 23.71 -5.84 11.40
C GLU A 162 24.70 -4.72 11.05
N ASP A 163 25.97 -4.85 11.46
CA ASP A 163 27.02 -3.90 11.10
C ASP A 163 27.41 -4.09 9.64
N LEU A 164 27.20 -3.03 8.84
CA LEU A 164 27.59 -3.04 7.43
C LEU A 164 29.12 -2.93 7.31
N PRO A 165 29.76 -3.69 6.40
CA PRO A 165 31.13 -3.40 6.01
C PRO A 165 31.23 -1.96 5.48
N PRO A 166 32.31 -1.22 5.77
CA PRO A 166 32.44 0.17 5.33
C PRO A 166 32.24 0.30 3.83
N TYR A 167 31.31 1.16 3.41
CA TYR A 167 30.95 1.36 1.99
C TYR A 167 32.15 1.62 1.07
N LYS A 168 33.21 2.27 1.58
CA LYS A 168 34.47 2.53 0.87
C LYS A 168 35.20 1.25 0.43
N GLU A 169 35.06 0.15 1.16
CA GLU A 169 35.68 -1.14 0.80
C GLU A 169 34.97 -1.81 -0.38
N ILE A 170 33.70 -1.47 -0.60
CA ILE A 170 32.88 -2.01 -1.70
C ILE A 170 32.97 -1.11 -2.94
N GLN A 171 33.00 0.23 -2.77
CA GLN A 171 33.17 1.18 -3.88
C GLN A 171 34.48 0.98 -4.67
N GLY A 172 35.56 0.54 -4.02
CA GLY A 172 36.82 0.23 -4.70
C GLY A 172 36.77 -0.99 -5.63
N LYS A 173 35.62 -1.68 -5.70
CA LYS A 173 35.42 -2.90 -6.48
C LYS A 173 34.52 -2.63 -7.69
N LYS A 174 34.66 -3.46 -8.74
CA LYS A 174 34.07 -3.32 -10.08
C LYS A 174 32.52 -3.41 -10.10
N GLY A 175 31.80 -2.46 -9.50
CA GLY A 175 30.33 -2.40 -9.55
C GLY A 175 29.66 -3.71 -9.12
N TYR A 176 28.69 -4.20 -9.90
CA TYR A 176 27.93 -5.43 -9.62
C TYR A 176 28.80 -6.67 -9.43
N SER A 177 29.95 -6.76 -10.13
CA SER A 177 30.86 -7.90 -10.04
C SER A 177 31.59 -8.02 -8.69
N ALA A 178 31.41 -7.04 -7.79
CA ALA A 178 31.86 -7.15 -6.41
C ALA A 178 31.06 -8.19 -5.60
N TRP A 179 29.79 -8.43 -5.96
CA TRP A 179 28.94 -9.44 -5.34
C TRP A 179 29.20 -10.80 -5.98
N LYS A 180 29.52 -11.75 -5.12
CA LYS A 180 29.65 -13.16 -5.48
C LYS A 180 29.15 -14.01 -4.33
N PHE A 181 28.58 -15.16 -4.66
CA PHE A 181 28.32 -16.18 -3.67
C PHE A 181 29.64 -16.72 -3.10
N GLU A 182 29.69 -16.96 -1.80
CA GLU A 182 30.85 -17.56 -1.13
C GLU A 182 30.55 -19.01 -0.82
N ARG A 183 31.43 -19.93 -1.20
CA ARG A 183 31.26 -21.38 -1.00
C ARG A 183 30.73 -21.72 0.40
N GLY A 184 29.68 -22.53 0.48
CA GLY A 184 29.09 -22.97 1.74
C GLY A 184 28.39 -24.34 1.64
N GLY A 185 28.56 -25.20 2.65
CA GLY A 185 27.89 -26.50 2.72
C GLY A 185 28.09 -27.39 1.48
N HIS A 186 26.98 -27.80 0.87
CA HIS A 186 26.91 -28.66 -0.32
C HIS A 186 26.91 -27.88 -1.64
N SER A 187 27.51 -26.68 -1.65
CA SER A 187 27.54 -25.83 -2.84
C SER A 187 28.94 -25.42 -3.26
N GLU A 188 29.09 -25.19 -4.55
CA GLU A 188 30.28 -24.60 -5.17
C GLU A 188 29.88 -23.49 -6.13
N VAL A 189 30.78 -22.53 -6.31
CA VAL A 189 30.60 -21.44 -7.26
C VAL A 189 31.58 -21.63 -8.41
N THR A 190 31.05 -21.87 -9.60
CA THR A 190 31.82 -22.18 -10.81
C THR A 190 31.67 -21.07 -11.85
N ARG A 191 32.35 -21.24 -13.00
CA ARG A 191 32.27 -20.35 -14.18
C ARG A 191 32.38 -18.87 -13.81
N GLU A 192 33.48 -18.53 -13.14
CA GLU A 192 33.83 -17.15 -12.76
C GLU A 192 32.83 -16.47 -11.80
N GLY A 193 32.10 -17.23 -10.97
CA GLY A 193 31.17 -16.63 -10.01
C GLY A 193 29.71 -16.60 -10.46
N LYS A 194 29.44 -16.99 -11.71
CA LYS A 194 28.12 -16.88 -12.33
C LYS A 194 27.23 -18.11 -12.14
N TRP A 195 27.82 -19.23 -11.72
CA TRP A 195 27.10 -20.48 -11.57
C TRP A 195 27.24 -20.97 -10.14
N VAL A 196 26.12 -21.37 -9.55
CA VAL A 196 26.07 -22.03 -8.26
C VAL A 196 25.59 -23.45 -8.49
N GLU A 197 26.40 -24.39 -8.05
CA GLU A 197 26.14 -25.82 -8.20
C GLU A 197 25.96 -26.40 -6.81
N PHE A 198 24.79 -26.99 -6.57
CA PHE A 198 24.54 -27.80 -5.39
C PHE A 198 24.79 -29.26 -5.71
N PHE A 199 25.53 -29.96 -4.85
CA PHE A 199 25.91 -31.36 -5.03
C PHE A 199 25.58 -32.19 -3.78
N PHE A 200 24.70 -33.16 -3.96
CA PHE A 200 24.26 -34.11 -2.94
C PHE A 200 24.49 -35.53 -3.43
N LYS A 201 24.96 -36.39 -2.54
CA LYS A 201 25.09 -37.82 -2.83
C LYS A 201 23.71 -38.46 -2.79
N SER A 202 23.46 -39.47 -3.62
CA SER A 202 22.17 -40.19 -3.62
C SER A 202 21.82 -40.87 -2.28
N THR A 203 22.81 -41.08 -1.41
CA THR A 203 22.64 -41.62 -0.05
C THR A 203 22.20 -40.56 0.97
N GLU A 204 22.40 -39.28 0.67
CA GLU A 204 22.08 -38.16 1.54
C GLU A 204 20.62 -37.77 1.31
N LYS A 205 19.75 -38.14 2.25
CA LYS A 205 18.32 -37.79 2.23
C LYS A 205 18.05 -36.72 3.28
N ASN A 206 17.12 -35.82 2.98
CA ASN A 206 16.67 -34.77 3.91
C ASN A 206 17.81 -33.86 4.39
N ILE A 207 18.78 -33.57 3.51
CA ILE A 207 19.83 -32.59 3.78
C ILE A 207 19.49 -31.33 3.02
N GLU A 208 19.66 -30.20 3.67
CA GLU A 208 19.48 -28.88 3.09
C GLU A 208 20.82 -28.14 3.09
N SER A 209 21.02 -27.28 2.11
CA SER A 209 22.16 -26.38 2.10
C SER A 209 21.79 -25.05 1.49
N MET A 210 22.44 -23.99 1.97
CA MET A 210 22.35 -22.66 1.39
C MET A 210 23.71 -22.02 1.23
N ILE A 211 23.74 -21.03 0.35
CA ILE A 211 24.87 -20.18 0.07
C ILE A 211 24.40 -18.73 0.03
N GLN A 212 25.27 -17.82 0.45
CA GLN A 212 25.00 -16.38 0.51
C GLN A 212 26.16 -15.58 -0.08
N THR A 213 25.91 -14.32 -0.41
CA THR A 213 26.94 -13.44 -0.95
C THR A 213 28.00 -13.02 0.07
N ASN A 214 29.13 -12.57 -0.45
CA ASN A 214 30.20 -11.94 0.34
C ASN A 214 29.78 -10.59 0.95
N TYR A 215 28.88 -9.86 0.29
CA TYR A 215 28.40 -8.55 0.73
C TYR A 215 26.88 -8.51 0.85
N PRO A 216 26.34 -7.72 1.79
CA PRO A 216 24.92 -7.47 1.87
C PRO A 216 24.47 -6.53 0.74
N PHE A 217 23.17 -6.32 0.64
CA PHE A 217 22.63 -5.13 0.01
C PHE A 217 23.09 -3.87 0.76
N ILE A 218 23.54 -2.87 0.01
CA ILE A 218 24.06 -1.63 0.58
C ILE A 218 22.89 -0.76 1.03
N MET A 219 22.69 -0.65 2.34
CA MET A 219 21.72 0.29 2.90
C MET A 219 22.43 1.60 3.17
N ASN A 220 22.07 2.70 2.51
CA ASN A 220 22.42 4.05 2.99
C ASN A 220 21.52 5.12 2.36
N GLY A 221 20.97 5.98 3.24
CA GLY A 221 20.17 7.16 2.87
C GLY A 221 20.99 8.40 2.49
N ASP A 222 22.31 8.30 2.37
CA ASP A 222 23.20 9.45 2.13
C ASP A 222 23.56 9.67 0.66
N LEU A 223 23.11 8.80 -0.25
CA LEU A 223 23.43 8.91 -1.67
C LEU A 223 22.46 9.81 -2.46
N GLY A 224 21.39 10.32 -1.82
CA GLY A 224 20.48 11.31 -2.43
C GLY A 224 19.70 10.80 -3.65
N PHE A 225 19.53 9.48 -3.79
CA PHE A 225 18.71 8.88 -4.85
C PHE A 225 17.26 8.72 -4.37
N ASP A 226 16.30 9.15 -5.20
CA ASP A 226 14.87 9.16 -4.88
C ASP A 226 14.23 7.75 -4.82
N GLU A 227 14.87 6.72 -5.39
CA GLU A 227 14.40 5.32 -5.32
C GLU A 227 15.57 4.35 -5.15
N MET A 228 15.65 3.66 -4.00
CA MET A 228 16.61 2.58 -3.78
C MET A 228 15.97 1.19 -3.93
N MET A 229 16.51 0.41 -4.86
CA MET A 229 16.14 -0.98 -5.05
C MET A 229 17.38 -1.83 -5.28
N HIS A 230 17.50 -2.92 -4.52
CA HIS A 230 18.49 -3.96 -4.76
C HIS A 230 17.82 -5.13 -5.44
N TYR A 231 18.53 -5.80 -6.35
CA TYR A 231 17.94 -6.86 -7.14
C TYR A 231 18.99 -7.85 -7.66
N PHE A 232 18.63 -9.12 -7.76
CA PHE A 232 19.39 -10.16 -8.46
C PHE A 232 18.44 -11.19 -9.08
N GLU A 233 18.91 -11.92 -10.09
CA GLU A 233 18.16 -13.02 -10.72
C GLU A 233 18.91 -14.35 -10.63
N VAL A 234 18.14 -15.42 -10.53
CA VAL A 234 18.61 -16.81 -10.50
C VAL A 234 17.83 -17.58 -11.54
N THR A 235 18.51 -18.20 -12.50
CA THR A 235 17.92 -19.04 -13.54
C THR A 235 18.24 -20.49 -13.27
N VAL A 236 17.21 -21.35 -13.24
CA VAL A 236 17.41 -22.78 -12.99
C VAL A 236 17.81 -23.49 -14.27
N LYS A 237 19.01 -24.06 -14.30
CA LYS A 237 19.59 -24.67 -15.51
C LYS A 237 19.40 -26.17 -15.54
N SER A 238 19.66 -26.83 -14.41
CA SER A 238 19.41 -28.26 -14.22
C SER A 238 18.90 -28.52 -12.81
N ILE A 239 18.08 -29.56 -12.67
CA ILE A 239 17.57 -30.05 -11.39
C ILE A 239 17.64 -31.58 -11.47
N SER A 240 18.20 -32.22 -10.45
CA SER A 240 18.13 -33.68 -10.30
C SER A 240 16.75 -34.11 -9.79
N SER A 241 16.34 -35.35 -10.04
CA SER A 241 15.05 -35.86 -9.57
C SER A 241 14.92 -35.98 -8.05
N GLN A 242 15.99 -35.69 -7.30
CA GLN A 242 16.03 -35.76 -5.83
C GLN A 242 15.75 -34.40 -5.17
N VAL A 243 15.78 -33.31 -5.93
CA VAL A 243 15.44 -31.98 -5.43
C VAL A 243 13.94 -31.92 -5.20
N ASN A 244 13.54 -31.55 -3.99
CA ASN A 244 12.16 -31.14 -3.74
C ASN A 244 12.06 -29.62 -3.83
N THR A 245 12.99 -28.90 -3.20
CA THR A 245 12.88 -27.45 -3.01
C THR A 245 14.18 -26.73 -3.34
N ILE A 246 14.06 -25.70 -4.18
CA ILE A 246 15.01 -24.61 -4.36
C ILE A 246 14.37 -23.37 -3.72
N SER A 247 15.17 -22.61 -2.98
CA SER A 247 14.76 -21.37 -2.32
C SER A 247 15.62 -20.21 -2.82
N VAL A 248 14.97 -19.11 -3.20
CA VAL A 248 15.63 -17.85 -3.56
C VAL A 248 15.13 -16.78 -2.61
N GLY A 249 16.04 -16.04 -1.99
CA GLY A 249 15.66 -15.09 -0.96
C GLY A 249 16.82 -14.32 -0.35
N LEU A 250 16.61 -13.89 0.89
CA LEU A 250 17.53 -13.08 1.67
C LEU A 250 17.71 -13.69 3.06
N THR A 251 18.95 -13.68 3.54
CA THR A 251 19.28 -14.05 4.93
C THR A 251 20.14 -12.98 5.56
N THR A 252 20.16 -12.91 6.89
CA THR A 252 21.23 -12.22 7.61
C THR A 252 22.51 -13.05 7.62
N LYS A 253 23.60 -12.47 8.11
CA LYS A 253 24.86 -13.19 8.38
C LYS A 253 25.26 -12.98 9.84
N PRO A 254 25.58 -14.03 10.61
CA PRO A 254 25.51 -15.45 10.24
C PRO A 254 24.05 -15.96 10.10
N TYR A 255 23.87 -17.03 9.32
CA TYR A 255 22.63 -17.82 9.20
C TYR A 255 23.04 -19.29 8.99
N PRO A 256 22.29 -20.28 9.52
CA PRO A 256 22.67 -21.70 9.42
C PRO A 256 22.74 -22.16 7.96
N TYR A 257 23.94 -22.44 7.47
CA TYR A 257 24.18 -22.84 6.08
C TYR A 257 23.56 -24.20 5.69
N PHE A 258 23.11 -24.97 6.68
CA PHE A 258 22.50 -26.29 6.53
C PHE A 258 20.96 -26.22 6.60
N ARG A 259 20.38 -25.05 6.29
CA ARG A 259 18.95 -24.79 6.31
C ARG A 259 18.56 -23.89 5.15
N LEU A 260 17.40 -24.12 4.54
CA LEU A 260 16.91 -23.25 3.46
C LEU A 260 16.57 -21.83 3.99
N PRO A 261 16.87 -20.77 3.21
CA PRO A 261 16.29 -19.45 3.41
C PRO A 261 14.76 -19.50 3.57
N GLY A 262 14.23 -18.72 4.50
CA GLY A 262 12.80 -18.65 4.81
C GLY A 262 12.33 -19.60 5.93
N TYR A 263 13.06 -20.67 6.22
CA TYR A 263 12.65 -21.67 7.21
C TYR A 263 12.91 -21.28 8.68
N HIS A 264 13.81 -20.34 8.96
CA HIS A 264 14.03 -19.84 10.32
C HIS A 264 14.06 -18.32 10.35
N VAL A 265 14.06 -17.78 11.57
CA VAL A 265 14.16 -16.34 11.81
C VAL A 265 15.38 -15.71 11.13
N TYR A 266 15.27 -14.42 10.81
CA TYR A 266 16.30 -13.66 10.09
C TYR A 266 16.53 -14.14 8.64
N SER A 267 15.46 -14.68 8.04
CA SER A 267 15.44 -15.01 6.63
C SER A 267 14.06 -14.88 6.01
N VAL A 268 14.06 -14.67 4.69
CA VAL A 268 12.88 -14.69 3.82
C VAL A 268 13.21 -15.37 2.50
N ALA A 269 12.24 -16.06 1.91
CA ALA A 269 12.43 -16.71 0.61
C ALA A 269 11.13 -16.99 -0.14
N TYR A 270 11.28 -17.26 -1.42
CA TYR A 270 10.28 -17.85 -2.30
C TYR A 270 10.74 -19.25 -2.70
N HIS A 271 9.90 -20.26 -2.46
CA HIS A 271 10.24 -21.67 -2.62
C HIS A 271 9.65 -22.24 -3.90
N SER A 272 10.35 -23.21 -4.50
CA SER A 272 10.07 -23.72 -5.85
C SER A 272 8.95 -24.77 -5.92
N ASP A 273 8.81 -25.57 -4.87
CA ASP A 273 7.92 -26.74 -4.80
C ASP A 273 6.45 -26.35 -4.78
N ASP A 274 6.09 -25.35 -3.97
CA ASP A 274 4.70 -24.95 -3.75
C ASP A 274 4.39 -23.50 -4.17
N GLY A 275 5.43 -22.73 -4.51
CA GLY A 275 5.29 -21.32 -4.85
C GLY A 275 4.89 -20.42 -3.67
N ARG A 276 5.09 -20.88 -2.44
CA ARG A 276 4.84 -20.10 -1.24
C ARG A 276 6.03 -19.21 -0.92
N LYS A 277 5.73 -18.13 -0.22
CA LYS A 277 6.74 -17.28 0.40
C LYS A 277 6.87 -17.70 1.87
N PHE A 278 8.10 -17.69 2.35
CA PHE A 278 8.44 -18.07 3.71
C PHE A 278 9.16 -16.92 4.38
N ASN A 279 8.69 -16.52 5.55
CA ASN A 279 9.47 -15.74 6.50
C ASN A 279 9.40 -16.39 7.88
N SER A 280 10.50 -16.26 8.61
CA SER A 280 10.58 -16.17 10.07
C SER A 280 9.22 -16.26 10.80
N GLY A 281 8.72 -17.47 11.09
CA GLY A 281 7.52 -17.65 11.93
C GLY A 281 6.19 -17.93 11.22
N ASP A 282 6.16 -18.47 10.01
CA ASP A 282 4.91 -19.04 9.46
C ASP A 282 4.64 -20.45 10.04
N PRO A 283 3.69 -20.63 10.98
CA PRO A 283 3.39 -21.93 11.61
C PRO A 283 2.81 -22.96 10.65
N ASP A 284 2.35 -22.49 9.50
CA ASP A 284 1.56 -23.28 8.58
C ASP A 284 2.34 -23.77 7.36
N GLY A 285 3.68 -23.61 7.35
CA GLY A 285 4.52 -23.96 6.21
C GLY A 285 4.45 -22.89 5.11
N GLY A 286 4.83 -21.65 5.46
CA GLY A 286 4.83 -20.51 4.53
C GLY A 286 3.43 -19.96 4.23
N ALA A 287 3.36 -18.91 3.42
CA ALA A 287 2.12 -18.27 2.97
C ALA A 287 1.96 -18.35 1.44
N GLU A 288 0.72 -18.45 0.97
CA GLU A 288 0.43 -18.38 -0.48
C GLU A 288 0.97 -17.09 -1.09
N TYR A 289 1.56 -17.20 -2.28
CA TYR A 289 2.17 -16.08 -2.94
C TYR A 289 2.10 -16.16 -4.46
N ALA A 290 2.65 -17.21 -5.06
CA ALA A 290 2.68 -17.40 -6.50
C ALA A 290 2.66 -18.89 -6.86
N LEU A 291 2.77 -19.20 -8.16
CA LEU A 291 2.83 -20.58 -8.63
C LEU A 291 4.21 -21.20 -8.35
N PRO A 292 4.31 -22.53 -8.28
CA PRO A 292 5.59 -23.25 -8.30
C PRO A 292 6.47 -22.89 -9.50
N TRP A 293 7.76 -23.17 -9.41
CA TRP A 293 8.74 -22.87 -10.44
C TRP A 293 9.86 -23.90 -10.47
N GLY A 294 10.64 -23.94 -11.55
CA GLY A 294 11.68 -24.96 -11.69
C GLY A 294 12.57 -24.74 -12.90
N LYS A 295 13.03 -25.85 -13.50
CA LYS A 295 13.98 -25.83 -14.62
C LYS A 295 13.51 -24.91 -15.75
N GLY A 296 14.39 -23.98 -16.15
CA GLY A 296 14.14 -22.99 -17.19
C GLY A 296 13.55 -21.67 -16.71
N ASP A 297 12.95 -21.64 -15.51
CA ASP A 297 12.45 -20.41 -14.91
C ASP A 297 13.60 -19.54 -14.38
N THR A 298 13.41 -18.22 -14.46
CA THR A 298 14.27 -17.22 -13.83
C THR A 298 13.49 -16.54 -12.72
N ILE A 299 14.00 -16.62 -11.49
CA ILE A 299 13.44 -15.97 -10.32
C ILE A 299 14.29 -14.77 -9.95
N GLY A 300 13.66 -13.60 -9.89
CA GLY A 300 14.27 -12.40 -9.35
C GLY A 300 13.91 -12.21 -7.89
N CYS A 301 14.83 -11.68 -7.10
CA CYS A 301 14.59 -11.25 -5.73
C CYS A 301 15.01 -9.78 -5.59
N GLY A 302 14.07 -8.95 -5.14
CA GLY A 302 14.26 -7.53 -4.96
C GLY A 302 14.00 -7.06 -3.54
N TYR A 303 14.71 -6.02 -3.14
CA TYR A 303 14.59 -5.38 -1.83
C TYR A 303 14.55 -3.86 -1.98
N ARG A 304 13.54 -3.23 -1.36
CA ARG A 304 13.42 -1.78 -1.20
C ARG A 304 13.67 -1.41 0.27
N PRO A 305 14.84 -0.83 0.62
CA PRO A 305 15.21 -0.53 2.00
C PRO A 305 14.29 0.48 2.69
N ASP A 306 13.72 1.42 1.94
CA ASP A 306 12.89 2.51 2.47
C ASP A 306 11.66 1.97 3.19
N ASP A 307 10.91 1.11 2.51
CA ASP A 307 9.70 0.45 3.03
C ASP A 307 10.01 -0.89 3.73
N GLY A 308 11.25 -1.38 3.60
CA GLY A 308 11.61 -2.73 4.03
C GLY A 308 10.82 -3.79 3.26
N GLU A 309 10.62 -3.56 1.96
CA GLU A 309 9.83 -4.47 1.12
C GLU A 309 10.71 -5.46 0.39
N VAL A 310 10.31 -6.73 0.44
CA VAL A 310 10.91 -7.80 -0.35
C VAL A 310 9.88 -8.27 -1.35
N PHE A 311 10.28 -8.42 -2.60
CA PHE A 311 9.42 -8.91 -3.68
C PHE A 311 10.18 -9.88 -4.57
N PHE A 312 9.42 -10.65 -5.35
CA PHE A 312 10.00 -11.57 -6.31
C PHE A 312 9.43 -11.34 -7.70
N THR A 313 10.18 -11.81 -8.69
CA THR A 313 9.74 -11.85 -10.08
C THR A 313 9.91 -13.27 -10.61
N LYS A 314 9.09 -13.65 -11.58
CA LYS A 314 9.24 -14.90 -12.34
C LYS A 314 9.24 -14.58 -13.82
N ASN A 315 10.30 -14.98 -14.52
CA ASN A 315 10.48 -14.77 -15.94
C ASN A 315 10.24 -13.32 -16.37
N GLY A 316 10.73 -12.37 -15.57
CA GLY A 316 10.58 -10.93 -15.81
C GLY A 316 9.22 -10.33 -15.43
N LYS A 317 8.29 -11.12 -14.86
CA LYS A 317 7.01 -10.63 -14.34
C LYS A 317 7.08 -10.42 -12.83
N PHE A 318 6.75 -9.22 -12.37
CA PHE A 318 6.59 -8.89 -10.96
C PHE A 318 5.43 -9.69 -10.33
N LEU A 319 5.68 -10.35 -9.19
CA LEU A 319 4.71 -11.20 -8.50
C LEU A 319 3.96 -10.49 -7.36
N GLY A 320 4.25 -9.20 -7.13
CA GLY A 320 3.74 -8.46 -5.98
C GLY A 320 4.72 -8.44 -4.81
N VAL A 321 4.49 -7.56 -3.85
CA VAL A 321 5.29 -7.49 -2.62
C VAL A 321 5.03 -8.75 -1.79
N ALA A 322 6.10 -9.49 -1.50
CA ALA A 322 6.03 -10.69 -0.67
C ALA A 322 5.98 -10.31 0.81
N PHE A 323 6.84 -9.38 1.21
CA PHE A 323 6.96 -8.95 2.60
C PHE A 323 7.16 -7.44 2.67
N SER A 324 6.72 -6.83 3.77
CA SER A 324 6.83 -5.39 4.04
C SER A 324 7.27 -5.18 5.49
N GLU A 325 7.81 -4.00 5.80
CA GLU A 325 8.30 -3.66 7.14
C GLU A 325 9.45 -4.59 7.63
N LEU A 326 10.24 -5.14 6.71
CA LEU A 326 11.42 -5.98 7.01
C LEU A 326 12.72 -5.21 6.82
N LYS A 327 13.40 -4.93 7.93
CA LYS A 327 14.68 -4.20 7.93
C LYS A 327 15.75 -5.01 8.65
N HIS A 328 16.62 -5.63 7.85
CA HIS A 328 17.82 -6.34 8.26
C HIS A 328 18.89 -6.13 7.20
N THR A 329 20.14 -6.29 7.56
CA THR A 329 21.29 -6.37 6.67
C THR A 329 21.20 -7.64 5.84
N TRP A 330 20.53 -7.52 4.71
CA TRP A 330 20.20 -8.66 3.86
C TRP A 330 21.33 -9.04 2.93
N TYR A 331 21.66 -10.32 2.93
CA TYR A 331 22.52 -10.97 1.95
C TYR A 331 21.64 -11.73 0.96
N PRO A 332 21.81 -11.53 -0.36
CA PRO A 332 21.33 -12.46 -1.37
C PRO A 332 21.70 -13.89 -1.03
N SER A 333 20.69 -14.76 -1.01
CA SER A 333 20.83 -16.13 -0.57
C SER A 333 20.01 -17.07 -1.42
N ILE A 334 20.58 -18.25 -1.69
CA ILE A 334 19.93 -19.34 -2.39
C ILE A 334 20.19 -20.64 -1.65
N GLY A 335 19.22 -21.55 -1.65
CA GLY A 335 19.36 -22.87 -1.05
C GLY A 335 18.67 -23.96 -1.85
N ALA A 336 19.11 -25.19 -1.66
CA ALA A 336 18.51 -26.38 -2.26
C ALA A 336 18.62 -27.58 -1.31
N ASP A 337 17.73 -28.56 -1.48
CA ASP A 337 17.73 -29.84 -0.76
C ASP A 337 18.13 -31.04 -1.65
N GLY A 338 18.65 -30.76 -2.84
CA GLY A 338 19.15 -31.75 -3.78
C GLY A 338 20.03 -31.11 -4.87
N SER A 339 20.61 -31.94 -5.73
CA SER A 339 21.58 -31.47 -6.72
C SER A 339 20.92 -30.65 -7.83
N CYS A 340 21.44 -29.45 -8.09
CA CYS A 340 20.96 -28.54 -9.14
C CYS A 340 22.05 -27.57 -9.60
N GLU A 341 21.88 -27.00 -10.79
CA GLU A 341 22.73 -25.93 -11.33
C GLU A 341 21.91 -24.67 -11.53
N LEU A 342 22.40 -23.57 -10.95
CA LEU A 342 21.75 -22.26 -10.95
C LEU A 342 22.68 -21.23 -11.57
N GLU A 343 22.18 -20.48 -12.55
CA GLU A 343 22.88 -19.34 -13.14
C GLU A 343 22.44 -18.05 -12.44
N VAL A 344 23.39 -17.27 -11.98
CA VAL A 344 23.17 -16.05 -11.20
C VAL A 344 23.49 -14.83 -12.04
N ASN A 345 22.61 -13.83 -11.99
CA ASN A 345 22.83 -12.53 -12.57
C ASN A 345 22.70 -11.46 -11.46
N PHE A 346 23.78 -10.72 -11.20
CA PHE A 346 23.79 -9.56 -10.31
C PHE A 346 23.68 -8.22 -11.04
N GLY A 347 23.52 -8.24 -12.37
CA GLY A 347 23.46 -7.06 -13.23
C GLY A 347 24.55 -7.00 -14.29
N ASP A 348 25.39 -8.03 -14.42
CA ASP A 348 26.40 -8.15 -15.49
C ASP A 348 25.75 -8.33 -16.87
N THR A 349 24.51 -8.85 -16.90
CA THR A 349 23.68 -8.95 -18.09
C THR A 349 22.31 -8.34 -17.80
N GLU A 350 21.58 -7.92 -18.84
CA GLU A 350 20.25 -7.35 -18.64
C GLU A 350 19.33 -8.34 -17.92
N PHE A 351 18.69 -7.88 -16.85
CA PHE A 351 17.68 -8.65 -16.14
C PHE A 351 16.45 -8.91 -17.03
N LYS A 352 15.82 -10.08 -16.85
CA LYS A 352 14.52 -10.33 -17.48
C LYS A 352 13.45 -9.35 -16.96
N TYR A 353 13.52 -8.99 -15.68
CA TYR A 353 12.66 -7.94 -15.13
C TYR A 353 13.16 -6.56 -15.51
N LYS A 354 12.49 -5.94 -16.50
CA LYS A 354 12.84 -4.60 -17.00
C LYS A 354 12.77 -3.50 -15.93
N GLY A 355 11.93 -3.68 -14.90
CA GLY A 355 11.82 -2.73 -13.80
C GLY A 355 13.08 -2.65 -12.92
N ALA A 356 13.98 -3.63 -13.01
CA ALA A 356 15.27 -3.62 -12.33
C ALA A 356 16.43 -3.13 -13.20
N ARG A 357 16.16 -2.54 -14.38
CA ARG A 357 17.20 -1.96 -15.23
C ARG A 357 17.93 -0.83 -14.48
N GLY A 358 19.26 -0.91 -14.42
CA GLY A 358 20.09 0.06 -13.71
C GLY A 358 20.24 -0.23 -12.21
N PHE A 359 19.57 -1.26 -11.68
CA PHE A 359 19.71 -1.71 -10.30
C PHE A 359 20.60 -2.94 -10.21
N GLY A 360 20.91 -3.37 -9.00
CA GLY A 360 21.66 -4.59 -8.69
C GLY A 360 21.92 -4.66 -7.20
N PRO A 361 22.67 -5.64 -6.69
CA PRO A 361 22.84 -5.80 -5.24
C PRO A 361 23.56 -4.60 -4.59
N GLY A 362 24.41 -3.91 -5.35
CA GLY A 362 25.17 -2.74 -4.91
C GLY A 362 24.61 -1.37 -5.28
N ASN A 363 23.36 -1.29 -5.75
CA ASN A 363 22.68 -0.09 -6.28
C ASN A 363 23.29 1.27 -5.86
N PRO A 364 23.55 2.22 -6.79
CA PRO A 364 23.25 2.19 -8.23
C PRO A 364 24.29 1.53 -9.14
N SER A 365 23.85 1.14 -10.35
CA SER A 365 24.77 0.90 -11.47
C SER A 365 25.68 2.11 -11.62
N HIS A 366 26.97 1.85 -11.65
CA HIS A 366 27.95 2.84 -12.08
C HIS A 366 27.70 3.35 -13.53
N ILE A 367 26.89 2.62 -14.33
CA ILE A 367 26.54 2.94 -15.72
C ILE A 367 25.71 4.23 -15.83
N GLN A 368 24.81 4.53 -14.88
CA GLN A 368 24.07 5.80 -14.93
C GLN A 368 24.91 7.00 -14.46
N HIS A 369 25.93 6.77 -13.64
CA HIS A 369 26.74 7.85 -13.08
C HIS A 369 27.76 8.45 -14.06
N VAL A 370 28.15 7.71 -15.11
CA VAL A 370 29.04 8.20 -16.18
C VAL A 370 28.26 8.88 -17.31
N GLN A 371 26.94 8.71 -17.36
CA GLN A 371 26.09 9.27 -18.41
C GLN A 371 25.26 10.47 -17.94
N MET A 372 25.36 10.83 -16.65
CA MET A 372 24.70 12.00 -16.04
C MET A 372 25.69 13.03 -15.45
N MET A 373 27.00 12.85 -15.68
CA MET A 373 28.02 13.91 -15.61
C MET A 373 28.51 14.21 -17.02
#